data_AF-A0A1J3IFF4-F1
#
_entry.id   AF-A0A1J3IFF4-F1
#
_cell.length_a   1.000
_cell.length_b   1.000
_cell.length_c   1.000
_cell.angle_alpha   90.00
_cell.angle_beta   90.00
_cell.angle_gamma   90.00
#
_symmetry.space_group_name_H-M   'P 1'
#
loop_
_entity.id
_entity.type
_entity.pdbx_description
1 polymer ?
#
loop_
_entity_poly.entity_id
_entity_poly.type
_entity_poly.pdbx_seq_one_letter_code
_entity_poly.pdbx_strand_id
1 'polypeptide(L)'
;MEMLKSEPDMIMTVRSLEQYRRQINLPKPHKISDFIRKSPKLFELYKDQRGVLWCGLTNEAEELLDEHDRLLEENGDKSAEHVTRCLMMSVDKKLPLDKIVHFRRDFGLPLDFRINWVHKFPELFKVVKLEDGEEYLELVSWNPAWAITELEK
;
A
#
# COMPACT_ATOMS: atom_id res chain seq x y z
N MET A 1 0.86 -7.56 -6.96
CA MET A 1 -0.51 -7.28 -7.43
C MET A 1 -0.63 -5.83 -7.89
N GLU A 2 0.00 -4.90 -7.19
CA GLU A 2 -0.05 -3.46 -7.50
C GLU A 2 0.53 -3.09 -8.88
N MET A 3 1.46 -3.89 -9.42
CA MET A 3 2.01 -3.66 -10.77
C MET A 3 1.02 -3.99 -11.89
N LEU A 4 0.04 -4.87 -11.65
CA LEU A 4 -1.02 -5.13 -12.64
C LEU A 4 -2.05 -4.00 -12.60
N LYS A 5 -2.37 -3.48 -11.41
CA LYS A 5 -3.27 -2.35 -11.22
C LYS A 5 -2.81 -1.07 -11.94
N SER A 6 -1.50 -0.87 -12.14
CA SER A 6 -0.97 0.26 -12.92
C SER A 6 -1.04 0.08 -14.43
N GLU A 7 -1.31 -1.13 -14.94
CA GLU A 7 -1.38 -1.42 -16.37
C GLU A 7 -2.83 -1.26 -16.88
N PRO A 8 -3.02 -0.84 -18.14
CA PRO A 8 -4.32 -0.86 -18.79
C PRO A 8 -4.93 -2.27 -18.75
N ASP A 9 -6.22 -2.37 -18.43
CA ASP A 9 -6.96 -3.63 -18.31
C ASP A 9 -6.38 -4.65 -17.31
N MET A 10 -5.48 -4.22 -16.42
CA MET A 10 -4.80 -5.05 -15.43
C MET A 10 -4.14 -6.32 -16.00
N ILE A 11 -3.68 -6.25 -17.25
CA ILE A 11 -3.07 -7.35 -18.00
C ILE A 11 -1.64 -6.99 -18.40
N MET A 12 -0.72 -7.96 -18.26
CA MET A 12 0.65 -7.79 -18.72
C MET A 12 1.28 -9.11 -19.20
N THR A 13 2.38 -9.02 -19.96
CA THR A 13 3.08 -10.23 -20.39
C THR A 13 3.79 -10.92 -19.21
N VAL A 14 3.83 -12.25 -19.20
CA VAL A 14 4.58 -13.04 -18.21
C VAL A 14 6.07 -12.69 -18.25
N ARG A 15 6.58 -12.28 -19.41
CA ARG A 15 7.96 -11.78 -19.56
C ARG A 15 8.17 -10.47 -18.81
N SER A 16 7.21 -9.54 -18.88
CA SER A 16 7.27 -8.28 -18.13
C SER A 16 7.17 -8.52 -16.62
N LEU A 17 6.41 -9.53 -16.17
CA LEU A 17 6.38 -9.92 -14.75
C LEU A 17 7.75 -10.36 -14.21
N GLU A 18 8.68 -10.78 -15.07
CA GLU A 18 10.01 -11.23 -14.62
C GLU A 18 10.84 -10.14 -13.94
N GLN A 19 10.62 -8.87 -14.30
CA GLN A 19 11.30 -7.75 -13.64
C GLN A 19 10.84 -7.55 -12.18
N TYR A 20 9.66 -8.08 -11.83
CA TYR A 20 9.02 -7.90 -10.52
C TYR A 20 9.18 -9.11 -9.59
N ARG A 21 10.00 -10.11 -9.93
CA ARG A 21 10.25 -11.31 -9.09
C ARG A 21 10.48 -11.01 -7.60
N ARG A 22 11.29 -9.99 -7.31
CA ARG A 22 11.61 -9.60 -5.92
C ARG A 22 10.38 -9.11 -5.17
N GLN A 23 9.51 -8.34 -5.84
CA GLN A 23 8.31 -7.76 -5.24
C GLN A 23 7.24 -8.81 -4.96
N ILE A 24 7.10 -9.82 -5.84
CA ILE A 24 6.19 -10.96 -5.62
C ILE A 24 6.80 -12.08 -4.78
N ASN A 25 8.00 -11.84 -4.20
CA ASN A 25 8.75 -12.81 -3.39
C ASN A 25 8.89 -14.19 -4.05
N LEU A 26 9.17 -14.22 -5.36
CA LEU A 26 9.31 -15.46 -6.14
C LEU A 26 10.79 -15.71 -6.50
N PRO A 27 11.56 -16.40 -5.64
CA PRO A 27 12.97 -16.68 -5.90
C PRO A 27 13.14 -17.64 -7.08
N LYS A 28 14.28 -17.53 -7.76
CA LYS A 28 14.71 -18.54 -8.74
C LYS A 28 14.99 -19.87 -8.01
N PRO A 29 14.70 -21.04 -8.63
CA PRO A 29 14.35 -21.25 -10.04
C PRO A 29 12.85 -21.28 -10.37
N HIS A 30 11.95 -20.89 -9.47
CA HIS A 30 10.50 -21.00 -9.70
C HIS A 30 10.03 -20.13 -10.86
N LYS A 31 9.23 -20.69 -11.77
CA LYS A 31 8.70 -19.95 -12.94
C LYS A 31 7.48 -19.13 -12.54
N ILE A 32 7.36 -17.93 -13.12
CA ILE A 32 6.17 -17.08 -12.91
C ILE A 32 4.91 -17.74 -13.43
N SER A 33 4.99 -18.45 -14.56
CA SER A 33 3.86 -19.22 -15.09
C SER A 33 3.32 -20.25 -14.09
N ASP A 34 4.21 -20.89 -13.32
CA ASP A 34 3.82 -21.92 -12.35
C ASP A 34 3.20 -21.27 -11.11
N PHE A 35 3.69 -20.09 -10.71
CA PHE A 35 3.09 -19.29 -9.67
C PHE A 35 1.66 -18.85 -10.04
N ILE A 36 1.47 -18.28 -11.24
CA ILE A 36 0.16 -17.86 -11.74
C ILE A 36 -0.83 -19.04 -11.73
N ARG A 37 -0.42 -20.21 -12.25
CA ARG A 37 -1.25 -21.42 -12.29
C ARG A 37 -1.64 -21.95 -10.90
N LYS A 38 -0.87 -21.63 -9.86
CA LYS A 38 -1.18 -22.02 -8.46
C LYS A 38 -2.19 -21.08 -7.79
N SER A 39 -2.50 -19.95 -8.41
CA SER A 39 -3.42 -18.94 -7.88
C SER A 39 -4.53 -18.60 -8.89
N PRO A 40 -5.33 -19.59 -9.34
CA PRO A 40 -6.32 -19.41 -10.41
C PRO A 40 -7.51 -18.53 -10.01
N LYS A 41 -7.70 -18.25 -8.70
CA LYS A 41 -8.71 -17.31 -8.20
C LYS A 41 -8.27 -15.85 -8.26
N LEU A 42 -6.98 -15.60 -8.52
CA LEU A 42 -6.40 -14.27 -8.54
C LEU A 42 -5.95 -13.87 -9.94
N PHE A 43 -5.50 -14.85 -10.72
CA PHE A 43 -4.86 -14.60 -11.99
C PHE A 43 -5.36 -15.55 -13.08
N GLU A 44 -5.48 -15.01 -14.28
CA GLU A 44 -5.74 -15.76 -15.50
C GLU A 44 -4.52 -15.73 -16.42
N LEU A 45 -4.25 -16.86 -17.07
CA LEU A 45 -3.13 -17.02 -17.99
C LEU A 45 -3.63 -17.24 -19.41
N TYR A 46 -3.27 -16.34 -20.32
CA TYR A 46 -3.69 -16.41 -21.72
C TYR A 46 -2.48 -16.55 -22.63
N LYS A 47 -2.70 -17.11 -23.82
CA LYS A 47 -1.69 -17.22 -24.87
C LYS A 47 -2.22 -16.54 -26.12
N ASP A 48 -1.47 -15.56 -26.63
CA ASP A 48 -1.85 -14.89 -27.87
C ASP A 48 -1.56 -15.74 -29.11
N GLN A 49 -1.98 -15.24 -30.28
CA GLN A 49 -1.77 -15.92 -31.57
C GLN A 49 -0.28 -16.11 -31.92
N ARG A 50 0.62 -15.31 -31.35
CA ARG A 50 2.08 -15.38 -31.55
C ARG A 50 2.74 -16.30 -30.52
N GLY A 51 1.96 -16.84 -29.58
CA GLY A 51 2.38 -17.74 -28.54
C GLY A 51 2.96 -17.07 -27.30
N VAL A 52 2.83 -15.76 -27.15
CA VAL A 52 3.25 -15.02 -25.96
C VAL A 52 2.27 -15.29 -24.81
N LEU A 53 2.81 -15.51 -23.61
CA LEU A 53 2.00 -15.69 -22.41
C LEU A 53 1.69 -14.35 -21.75
N TRP A 54 0.42 -14.16 -21.42
CA TRP A 54 -0.14 -13.00 -20.75
C TRP A 54 -0.73 -13.43 -19.40
N CYS A 55 -0.69 -12.53 -18.43
CA CYS A 55 -1.28 -12.67 -17.11
C CYS A 55 -2.23 -11.50 -16.89
N GLY A 56 -3.48 -11.78 -16.57
CA GLY A 56 -4.46 -10.80 -16.10
C GLY A 56 -4.92 -11.14 -14.69
N LEU A 57 -5.64 -10.21 -14.05
CA LEU A 57 -6.46 -10.53 -12.89
C LEU A 57 -7.74 -11.24 -13.34
N THR A 58 -8.35 -12.01 -12.44
CA THR A 58 -9.73 -12.48 -12.66
C THR A 58 -10.69 -11.35 -12.27
N ASN A 59 -11.92 -11.37 -12.78
CA ASN A 59 -12.95 -10.39 -12.39
C ASN A 59 -13.16 -10.34 -10.87
N GLU A 60 -13.17 -11.49 -10.20
CA GLU A 60 -13.31 -11.54 -8.73
C GLU A 60 -12.12 -10.88 -8.01
N ALA A 61 -10.92 -10.99 -8.58
CA ALA A 61 -9.74 -10.35 -8.01
C ALA A 61 -9.75 -8.83 -8.24
N GLU A 62 -10.31 -8.36 -9.35
CA GLU A 62 -10.56 -6.93 -9.59
C GLU A 62 -11.59 -6.38 -8.61
N GLU A 63 -12.73 -7.06 -8.43
CA GLU A 63 -13.76 -6.68 -7.44
C GLU A 63 -13.18 -6.59 -6.02
N LEU A 64 -12.33 -7.55 -5.63
CA LEU A 64 -11.65 -7.52 -4.33
C LEU A 64 -10.67 -6.34 -4.18
N LEU A 65 -10.02 -5.92 -5.25
CA LEU A 65 -9.13 -4.74 -5.22
C LEU A 65 -9.94 -3.46 -5.06
N ASP A 66 -11.07 -3.35 -5.75
CA ASP A 66 -11.97 -2.20 -5.65
C ASP A 66 -12.60 -2.10 -4.25
N GLU A 67 -13.03 -3.23 -3.68
CA GLU A 67 -13.53 -3.30 -2.32
C GLU A 67 -12.45 -2.87 -1.31
N HIS A 68 -11.23 -3.38 -1.48
CA HIS A 68 -10.10 -3.03 -0.63
C HIS A 68 -9.82 -1.51 -0.67
N ASP A 69 -9.79 -0.90 -1.85
CA ASP A 69 -9.57 0.55 -1.98
C ASP A 69 -10.69 1.36 -1.33
N ARG A 70 -11.95 0.95 -1.53
CA ARG A 70 -13.10 1.58 -0.88
C ARG A 70 -12.97 1.51 0.65
N LEU A 71 -12.62 0.35 1.20
CA LEU A 71 -12.44 0.19 2.63
C LEU A 71 -11.29 1.06 3.18
N LEU A 72 -10.20 1.23 2.44
CA LEU A 72 -9.12 2.14 2.84
C LEU A 72 -9.58 3.59 2.87
N GLU A 73 -10.41 4.01 1.92
CA GLU A 73 -10.97 5.37 1.89
C GLU A 73 -11.97 5.59 3.02
N GLU A 74 -12.93 4.67 3.21
CA GLU A 74 -13.93 4.73 4.29
C GLU A 74 -13.30 4.76 5.69
N ASN A 75 -12.17 4.06 5.88
CA ASN A 75 -11.46 4.00 7.15
C ASN A 75 -10.35 5.05 7.30
N GLY A 76 -10.22 6.00 6.36
CA GLY A 76 -9.13 6.98 6.34
C GLY A 76 -8.96 7.77 7.63
N ASP A 77 -10.08 8.20 8.25
CA ASP A 77 -10.07 8.92 9.53
C ASP A 77 -9.53 8.06 10.68
N LYS A 78 -9.84 6.77 10.69
CA LYS A 78 -9.37 5.84 11.71
C LYS A 78 -7.86 5.58 11.56
N SER A 79 -7.40 5.47 10.32
CA SER A 79 -5.98 5.42 10.01
C SER A 79 -5.26 6.69 10.46
N ALA A 80 -5.87 7.87 10.26
CA ALA A 80 -5.33 9.15 10.71
C ALA A 80 -5.24 9.22 12.24
N GLU A 81 -6.24 8.73 12.96
CA GLU A 81 -6.19 8.60 14.41
C GLU A 81 -5.01 7.72 14.87
N HIS A 82 -4.83 6.53 14.27
CA HIS A 82 -3.74 5.62 14.64
C HIS A 82 -2.35 6.23 14.39
N VAL A 83 -2.15 6.86 13.22
CA VAL A 83 -0.90 7.56 12.89
C VAL A 83 -0.66 8.72 13.85
N THR A 84 -1.70 9.49 14.16
CA THR A 84 -1.65 10.61 15.13
C THR A 84 -1.19 10.12 16.50
N ARG A 85 -1.79 9.05 17.02
CA ARG A 85 -1.38 8.43 18.30
C ARG A 85 0.07 7.96 18.28
N CYS A 86 0.53 7.40 17.16
CA CYS A 86 1.92 7.00 17.01
C CYS A 86 2.88 8.20 17.08
N LEU A 87 2.56 9.29 16.39
CA LEU A 87 3.33 10.54 16.43
C LEU A 87 3.28 11.20 17.82
N MET A 88 2.16 11.13 18.54
CA MET A 88 2.07 11.60 19.93
C MET A 88 3.10 10.93 20.84
N MET A 89 3.44 9.67 20.58
CA MET A 89 4.40 8.92 21.38
C MET A 89 5.85 9.06 20.88
N SER A 90 6.08 9.69 19.73
CA SER A 90 7.41 9.82 19.15
C SER A 90 8.16 11.04 19.67
N VAL A 91 9.49 10.99 19.53
CA VAL A 91 10.38 12.13 19.82
C VAL A 91 10.04 13.26 18.85
N ASP A 92 9.96 14.50 19.36
CA ASP A 92 9.59 15.71 18.62
C ASP A 92 8.26 15.61 17.84
N LYS A 93 7.40 14.64 18.17
CA LYS A 93 6.14 14.38 17.46
C LYS A 93 6.30 14.14 15.96
N LYS A 94 7.45 13.60 15.55
CA LYS A 94 7.77 13.28 14.16
C LYS A 94 8.26 11.84 14.00
N LEU A 95 8.04 11.25 12.84
CA LEU A 95 8.55 9.93 12.45
C LEU A 95 8.97 9.91 10.98
N PRO A 96 10.05 9.20 10.60
CA PRO A 96 10.40 9.05 9.19
C PRO A 96 9.27 8.35 8.42
N LEU A 97 8.90 8.86 7.24
CA LEU A 97 7.92 8.21 6.35
C LEU A 97 8.36 6.80 5.95
N ASP A 98 9.69 6.57 5.88
CA ASP A 98 10.31 5.27 5.66
C ASP A 98 10.09 4.26 6.79
N LYS A 99 9.74 4.71 8.00
CA LYS A 99 9.39 3.81 9.10
C LYS A 99 7.89 3.55 9.15
N ILE A 100 7.08 4.55 8.83
CA ILE A 100 5.60 4.42 8.80
C ILE A 100 5.16 3.38 7.75
N VAL A 101 5.86 3.27 6.61
CA VAL A 101 5.53 2.27 5.57
C VAL A 101 5.51 0.83 6.07
N HIS A 102 6.28 0.51 7.11
CA HIS A 102 6.30 -0.85 7.68
C HIS A 102 4.99 -1.21 8.38
N PHE A 103 4.24 -0.21 8.85
CA PHE A 103 2.94 -0.36 9.51
C PHE A 103 1.76 -0.09 8.57
N ARG A 104 2.01 0.02 7.26
CA ARG A 104 0.98 0.37 6.27
C ARG A 104 -0.24 -0.55 6.34
N ARG A 105 -0.02 -1.86 6.49
CA ARG A 105 -1.12 -2.83 6.61
C ARG A 105 -1.83 -2.75 7.95
N ASP A 106 -1.08 -2.57 9.03
CA ASP A 106 -1.64 -2.51 10.39
C ASP A 106 -2.51 -1.26 10.59
N PHE A 107 -2.13 -0.15 9.97
CA PHE A 107 -2.86 1.11 10.04
C PHE A 107 -3.89 1.30 8.93
N GLY A 108 -3.99 0.39 7.96
CA GLY A 108 -4.89 0.56 6.81
C GLY A 108 -4.50 1.78 5.96
N LEU A 109 -3.22 2.01 5.74
CA LEU A 109 -2.72 3.10 4.91
C LEU A 109 -2.68 2.68 3.43
N PRO A 110 -3.06 3.56 2.49
CA PRO A 110 -2.95 3.26 1.07
C PRO A 110 -1.48 3.23 0.63
N LEU A 111 -1.23 2.75 -0.58
CA LEU A 111 0.13 2.57 -1.09
C LEU A 111 0.88 3.86 -1.32
N ASP A 112 0.17 4.80 -1.89
CA ASP A 112 0.58 6.14 -2.21
C ASP A 112 0.48 7.05 -0.98
N PHE A 113 0.43 6.50 0.24
CA PHE A 113 0.15 7.31 1.42
C PHE A 113 1.12 8.47 1.57
N ARG A 114 2.39 8.27 1.23
CA ARG A 114 3.45 9.27 1.30
C ARG A 114 3.22 10.50 0.42
N ILE A 115 2.54 10.32 -0.71
CA ILE A 115 2.37 11.36 -1.73
C ILE A 115 0.95 11.92 -1.80
N ASN A 116 -0.05 11.17 -1.32
CA ASN A 116 -1.46 11.57 -1.44
C ASN A 116 -2.14 11.60 -0.07
N TRP A 117 -2.14 10.48 0.66
CA TRP A 117 -2.90 10.35 1.91
C TRP A 117 -2.41 11.30 3.01
N VAL A 118 -1.10 11.48 3.20
CA VAL A 118 -0.56 12.40 4.23
C VAL A 118 -0.97 13.86 4.00
N HIS A 119 -1.34 14.22 2.77
CA HIS A 119 -1.82 15.55 2.43
C HIS A 119 -3.35 15.70 2.49
N LYS A 120 -4.09 14.60 2.70
CA LYS A 120 -5.54 14.64 2.93
C LYS A 120 -5.91 15.19 4.32
N PHE A 121 -4.97 15.16 5.28
CA PHE A 121 -5.17 15.61 6.66
C PHE A 121 -4.18 16.74 7.05
N PRO A 122 -4.19 17.89 6.36
CA PRO A 122 -3.24 18.98 6.61
C PRO A 122 -3.35 19.59 8.01
N GLU A 123 -4.48 19.43 8.68
CA GLU A 123 -4.71 19.83 10.06
C GLU A 123 -4.00 18.92 11.07
N LEU A 124 -3.78 17.65 10.72
CA LEU A 124 -3.10 16.67 11.57
C LEU A 124 -1.62 16.56 11.22
N PHE A 125 -1.27 16.56 9.94
CA PHE A 125 0.06 16.17 9.48
C PHE A 125 0.74 17.20 8.59
N LYS A 126 2.06 17.24 8.70
CA LYS A 126 2.94 17.97 7.81
C LYS A 126 4.12 17.10 7.40
N VAL A 127 4.41 17.04 6.10
CA VAL A 127 5.64 16.42 5.61
C VAL A 127 6.76 17.46 5.71
N VAL A 128 7.84 17.10 6.41
CA VAL A 128 9.04 17.91 6.54
C VAL A 128 10.24 17.15 6.00
N LYS A 129 11.13 17.87 5.32
CA LYS A 129 12.33 17.30 4.70
C LYS A 129 13.56 17.84 5.41
N LEU A 130 14.44 16.94 5.83
CA LEU A 130 15.72 17.29 6.45
C LEU A 130 16.80 17.52 5.39
N GLU A 131 17.95 18.04 5.81
CA GLU A 131 19.08 18.38 4.93
C GLU A 131 19.67 17.16 4.19
N ASP A 132 19.56 15.98 4.79
CA ASP A 132 19.97 14.69 4.21
C ASP A 132 18.98 14.16 3.16
N GLY A 133 17.84 14.82 2.99
CA GLY A 133 16.78 14.45 2.06
C GLY A 133 15.76 13.47 2.63
N GLU A 134 15.89 13.04 3.88
CA GLU A 134 14.90 12.19 4.55
C GLU A 134 13.62 12.96 4.82
N GLU A 135 12.49 12.31 4.57
CA GLU A 135 11.15 12.88 4.77
C GLU A 135 10.53 12.32 6.05
N TYR A 136 10.06 13.24 6.90
CA TYR A 136 9.40 12.95 8.15
C TYR A 136 7.96 13.41 8.09
N LEU A 137 7.08 12.64 8.73
CA LEU A 137 5.74 13.07 9.06
C LEU A 137 5.76 13.70 10.45
N GLU A 138 5.40 14.98 10.55
CA GLU A 138 5.31 15.76 11.77
C GLU A 138 3.84 15.98 12.14
N LEU A 139 3.52 15.85 13.43
CA LEU A 139 2.20 16.15 13.98
C LEU A 139 2.01 17.67 14.11
N VAL A 140 1.00 18.22 13.43
CA VAL A 140 0.64 19.64 13.48
C VAL A 140 -0.29 19.93 14.66
N SER A 141 -1.38 19.19 14.73
CA SER A 141 -2.38 19.29 15.80
C SER A 141 -3.07 17.94 15.98
N TRP A 142 -3.81 17.78 17.06
CA TRP A 142 -4.55 16.55 17.32
C TRP A 142 -5.83 16.81 18.10
N ASN A 143 -6.78 15.88 17.98
CA ASN A 143 -7.93 15.82 18.85
C ASN A 143 -7.50 15.31 20.24
N PRO A 144 -7.63 16.08 21.33
CA PRO A 144 -7.24 15.65 22.68
C PRO A 144 -7.92 14.36 23.15
N ALA A 145 -9.12 14.03 22.63
CA ALA A 145 -9.81 12.79 22.93
C ALA A 145 -9.02 11.53 22.49
N TRP A 146 -8.09 11.67 21.55
CA TRP A 146 -7.23 10.57 21.11
C TRP A 146 -6.03 10.32 22.03
N ALA A 147 -5.73 11.24 22.94
CA ALA A 147 -4.63 11.14 23.90
C ALA A 147 -5.03 10.44 25.22
N ILE A 148 -6.28 10.01 25.36
CA ILE A 148 -6.78 9.29 26.53
C ILE A 148 -6.35 7.82 26.41
N THR A 149 -5.65 7.32 27.42
CA THR A 149 -5.24 5.91 27.46
C THR A 149 -6.43 5.01 27.80
N GLU A 150 -6.39 3.74 27.40
CA GLU A 150 -7.45 2.79 27.78
C GLU A 150 -7.52 2.54 29.30
N LEU A 151 -6.47 2.87 30.06
CA LEU A 151 -6.49 2.80 31.53
C LEU A 151 -7.30 3.95 32.16
N GLU A 152 -7.41 5.08 31.48
CA GLU A 152 -8.08 6.30 31.94
C GLU A 152 -9.50 6.45 31.37
N LYS A 153 -9.95 5.51 30.54
CA LYS A 153 -11.30 5.45 29.98
C LYS A 153 -12.33 4.89 30.95
#